data_AF-A0A2J6WEJ0-F1
#
_entry.id   AF-A0A2J6WEJ0-F1
#
_cell.length_a   1.000
_cell.length_b   1.000
_cell.length_c   1.000
_cell.angle_alpha   90.00
_cell.angle_beta   90.00
_cell.angle_gamma   90.00
#
_symmetry.space_group_name_H-M   'P 1'
#
loop_
_entity.id
_entity.type
_entity.pdbx_description
1 polymer ?
#
loop_
_entity_poly.entity_id
_entity_poly.type
_entity_poly.pdbx_seq_one_letter_code
_entity_poly.pdbx_strand_id
1 'polypeptide(L)'
;MKRLNNFFYDEDLRSDAKCFVVLNGTQIESNKFVFHFDKNSQFFDILITLSYLEKVNLPTQIITSNIEEFYEILAKFYIYKRQQIPNEILISEKLKPEIEKFKEIVPFLTINKDIEKFYYTYLMIRTLRKLCPWDSKQTHESLIPELVEEPLECIEEIKKQNPKGVEEELGDVLLQILLHAEIGSETNEFTLESIAEGLFNKMYERHPHVFKEMKEKSPEEVLNDWENNKKKKKHLNISKILASFITTVDLQEEAKYIGLEFRNKEEIYDKILEELNEVKKASDDALKEEIGDLLFSVLNLARYLQIDPAHALFISYQKFMERVRKFKSLSEEDQKDIDKAWEKIKKNER
;
A
#
# COMPACT_ATOMS: atom_id res chain seq x y z
N MET A 1 -7.87 11.32 -37.51
CA MET A 1 -8.38 10.65 -36.29
C MET A 1 -9.79 10.09 -36.46
N LYS A 2 -9.93 8.75 -36.41
CA LYS A 2 -11.21 8.01 -36.43
C LYS A 2 -11.55 7.52 -35.02
N ARG A 3 -12.84 7.39 -34.68
CA ARG A 3 -13.34 6.97 -33.35
C ARG A 3 -14.03 5.62 -33.43
N LEU A 4 -13.67 4.69 -32.55
CA LEU A 4 -14.33 3.41 -32.34
C LEU A 4 -14.66 3.27 -30.84
N ASN A 5 -15.94 3.38 -30.47
CA ASN A 5 -16.38 3.49 -29.07
C ASN A 5 -15.62 4.60 -28.32
N ASN A 6 -14.78 4.21 -27.34
CA ASN A 6 -13.95 5.11 -26.53
C ASN A 6 -12.49 5.20 -27.01
N PHE A 7 -12.17 4.50 -28.11
CA PHE A 7 -10.83 4.45 -28.69
C PHE A 7 -10.72 5.40 -29.87
N PHE A 8 -9.60 6.12 -29.95
CA PHE A 8 -9.25 6.97 -31.08
C PHE A 8 -7.96 6.48 -31.73
N TYR A 9 -7.91 6.50 -33.06
CA TYR A 9 -6.71 6.15 -33.83
C TYR A 9 -6.49 7.12 -34.99
N ASP A 10 -5.23 7.30 -35.38
CA ASP A 10 -4.82 8.11 -36.54
C ASP A 10 -3.94 7.27 -37.47
N GLU A 11 -4.11 7.43 -38.79
CA GLU A 11 -3.40 6.66 -39.81
C GLU A 11 -1.99 7.24 -40.10
N ASP A 12 -1.72 8.48 -39.68
CA ASP A 12 -0.52 9.24 -40.11
C ASP A 12 0.66 9.29 -39.11
N LEU A 13 0.50 8.80 -37.87
CA LEU A 13 1.56 8.84 -36.85
C LEU A 13 2.47 7.61 -36.93
N ARG A 14 3.49 7.69 -37.79
CA ARG A 14 4.56 6.70 -37.89
C ARG A 14 5.65 6.96 -36.85
N SER A 15 6.08 5.88 -36.20
CA SER A 15 7.09 5.73 -35.14
C SER A 15 6.67 6.09 -33.71
N ASP A 16 6.75 5.07 -32.86
CA ASP A 16 6.55 5.00 -31.40
C ASP A 16 5.09 5.06 -30.89
N ALA A 17 4.54 3.87 -30.64
CA ALA A 17 3.23 3.65 -30.03
C ALA A 17 3.17 4.22 -28.60
N LYS A 18 2.24 5.16 -28.35
CA LYS A 18 1.92 5.67 -27.01
C LYS A 18 0.41 5.81 -26.81
N CYS A 19 -0.13 5.34 -25.68
CA CYS A 19 -1.51 5.68 -25.30
C CYS A 19 -1.57 7.04 -24.58
N PHE A 20 -2.65 7.79 -24.80
CA PHE A 20 -2.95 9.01 -24.06
C PHE A 20 -4.43 9.02 -23.66
N VAL A 21 -4.73 9.61 -22.50
CA VAL A 21 -6.11 9.84 -22.05
C VAL A 21 -6.50 11.29 -22.34
N VAL A 22 -7.61 11.51 -23.03
CA VAL A 22 -8.16 12.85 -23.28
C VAL A 22 -9.28 13.11 -22.28
N LEU A 23 -9.16 14.14 -21.45
CA LEU A 23 -10.20 14.53 -20.49
C LEU A 23 -10.79 15.89 -20.87
N ASN A 24 -12.11 15.98 -21.02
CA ASN A 24 -12.84 17.24 -21.28
C ASN A 24 -12.32 18.06 -22.48
N GLY A 25 -11.94 17.38 -23.57
CA GLY A 25 -11.44 18.04 -24.78
C GLY A 25 -10.02 18.62 -24.65
N THR A 26 -9.37 18.46 -23.49
CA THR A 26 -7.95 18.78 -23.30
C THR A 26 -7.15 17.50 -23.49
N GLN A 27 -6.28 17.49 -24.50
CA GLN A 27 -5.30 16.43 -24.67
C GLN A 27 -4.29 16.56 -23.53
N ILE A 28 -4.35 15.66 -22.56
CA ILE A 28 -3.29 15.54 -21.56
C ILE A 28 -2.18 14.75 -22.24
N GLU A 29 -1.24 15.45 -22.89
CA GLU A 29 0.06 14.88 -23.26
C GLU A 29 0.84 14.58 -21.98
N SER A 30 0.45 13.49 -21.32
CA SER A 30 1.26 12.92 -20.26
C SER A 30 2.08 11.82 -20.89
N ASN A 31 3.39 12.04 -20.96
CA ASN A 31 4.39 10.97 -21.14
C ASN A 31 4.26 9.84 -20.08
N LYS A 32 3.28 9.91 -19.16
CA LYS A 32 3.10 8.99 -18.04
C LYS A 32 1.92 8.01 -18.22
N PHE A 33 0.97 8.20 -19.14
CA PHE A 33 -0.14 7.23 -19.35
C PHE A 33 0.04 6.39 -20.62
N VAL A 34 1.27 5.95 -20.84
CA VAL A 34 1.65 5.25 -22.05
C VAL A 34 1.51 3.74 -21.85
N PHE A 35 0.44 3.17 -22.39
CA PHE A 35 0.36 1.72 -22.61
C PHE A 35 1.04 1.41 -23.94
N HIS A 36 2.20 0.74 -23.85
CA HIS A 36 2.89 0.20 -25.01
C HIS A 36 2.29 -1.16 -25.34
N PHE A 37 1.60 -1.24 -26.48
CA PHE A 37 1.16 -2.51 -27.05
C PHE A 37 2.09 -2.81 -28.21
N ASP A 38 3.03 -3.71 -27.98
CA ASP A 38 3.86 -4.29 -29.03
C ASP A 38 3.54 -5.78 -29.17
N LYS A 39 4.09 -6.42 -30.22
CA LYS A 39 3.97 -7.87 -30.43
C LYS A 39 4.48 -8.74 -29.27
N ASN A 40 5.22 -8.17 -28.32
CA ASN A 40 5.76 -8.86 -27.15
C ASN A 40 4.85 -8.70 -25.92
N SER A 41 3.89 -7.78 -25.96
CA SER A 41 2.94 -7.55 -24.89
C SER A 41 2.03 -8.77 -24.73
N GLN A 42 1.84 -9.25 -23.50
CA GLN A 42 1.04 -10.44 -23.29
C GLN A 42 -0.42 -10.14 -23.65
N PHE A 43 -1.00 -10.95 -24.53
CA PHE A 43 -2.36 -10.77 -25.04
C PHE A 43 -3.41 -10.53 -23.93
N PHE A 44 -3.26 -11.20 -22.78
CA PHE A 44 -4.14 -11.02 -21.62
C PHE A 44 -4.03 -9.64 -20.98
N ASP A 45 -2.82 -9.08 -20.85
CA ASP A 45 -2.61 -7.75 -20.30
C ASP A 45 -3.33 -6.70 -21.15
N ILE A 46 -3.32 -6.88 -22.46
CA ILE A 46 -4.03 -6.01 -23.41
C ILE A 46 -5.55 -6.13 -23.20
N LEU A 47 -6.09 -7.34 -23.14
CA LEU A 47 -7.52 -7.54 -22.94
C LEU A 47 -8.03 -6.97 -21.61
N ILE A 48 -7.28 -7.19 -20.52
CA ILE A 48 -7.63 -6.68 -19.20
C ILE A 48 -7.55 -5.15 -19.19
N THR A 49 -6.50 -4.56 -19.79
CA THR A 49 -6.34 -3.10 -19.89
C THR A 49 -7.44 -2.47 -20.72
N LEU A 50 -7.77 -3.01 -21.90
CA LEU A 50 -8.86 -2.51 -22.75
C LEU A 50 -10.21 -2.64 -22.03
N SER A 51 -10.43 -3.73 -21.30
CA SER A 51 -11.65 -3.92 -20.49
C SER A 51 -11.76 -2.91 -19.36
N TYR A 52 -10.64 -2.59 -18.69
CA TYR A 52 -10.58 -1.55 -17.69
C TYR A 52 -10.93 -0.18 -18.29
N LEU A 53 -10.29 0.19 -19.41
CA LEU A 53 -10.49 1.49 -20.08
C LEU A 53 -11.93 1.66 -20.57
N GLU A 54 -12.53 0.61 -21.13
CA GLU A 54 -13.95 0.57 -21.47
C GLU A 54 -14.81 0.84 -20.23
N LYS A 55 -14.52 0.16 -19.12
CA LYS A 55 -15.28 0.26 -17.87
C LYS A 55 -15.20 1.64 -17.22
N VAL A 56 -14.03 2.27 -17.16
CA VAL A 56 -13.87 3.61 -16.58
C VAL A 56 -14.28 4.73 -17.54
N ASN A 57 -14.66 4.38 -18.78
CA ASN A 57 -15.13 5.30 -19.80
C ASN A 57 -14.16 6.47 -20.06
N LEU A 58 -12.85 6.20 -19.97
CA LEU A 58 -11.82 7.19 -20.23
C LEU A 58 -11.55 7.29 -21.74
N PRO A 59 -11.62 8.48 -22.34
CA PRO A 59 -11.30 8.65 -23.75
C PRO A 59 -9.84 8.26 -24.00
N THR A 60 -9.62 7.19 -24.74
CA THR A 60 -8.30 6.56 -24.89
C THR A 60 -7.84 6.67 -26.34
N GLN A 61 -6.70 7.29 -26.58
CA GLN A 61 -6.05 7.21 -27.88
C GLN A 61 -5.10 6.01 -27.89
N ILE A 62 -5.21 5.15 -28.90
CA ILE A 62 -4.27 4.03 -29.11
C ILE A 62 -3.50 4.33 -30.40
N ILE A 63 -2.18 4.46 -30.27
CA ILE A 63 -1.27 4.69 -31.39
C ILE A 63 -0.49 3.39 -31.62
N THR A 64 -0.48 2.89 -32.84
CA THR A 64 0.16 1.63 -33.22
C THR A 64 1.16 1.84 -34.37
N SER A 65 2.24 1.06 -34.40
CA SER A 65 3.16 1.01 -35.55
C SER A 65 2.61 0.17 -36.71
N ASN A 66 1.58 -0.65 -36.45
CA ASN A 66 0.94 -1.51 -37.43
C ASN A 66 -0.58 -1.53 -37.21
N ILE A 67 -1.32 -0.91 -38.14
CA ILE A 67 -2.78 -0.84 -38.06
C ILE A 67 -3.44 -2.22 -38.15
N GLU A 68 -2.82 -3.18 -38.85
CA GLU A 68 -3.33 -4.56 -38.93
C GLU A 68 -3.23 -5.26 -37.55
N GLU A 69 -2.11 -5.11 -36.83
CA GLU A 69 -1.95 -5.66 -35.46
C GLU A 69 -2.96 -5.04 -34.49
N PHE A 70 -3.23 -3.75 -34.63
CA PHE A 70 -4.24 -3.07 -33.81
C PHE A 70 -5.65 -3.58 -34.09
N TYR A 71 -6.02 -3.75 -35.37
CA TYR A 71 -7.31 -4.33 -35.74
C TYR A 71 -7.42 -5.78 -35.28
N GLU A 72 -6.35 -6.55 -35.31
CA GLU A 72 -6.30 -7.90 -34.77
C GLU A 72 -6.57 -7.93 -33.26
N ILE A 73 -5.88 -7.09 -32.49
CA ILE A 73 -6.07 -6.95 -31.04
C ILE A 73 -7.51 -6.55 -30.72
N LEU A 74 -8.05 -5.54 -31.40
CA LEU A 74 -9.42 -5.08 -31.17
C LEU A 74 -10.44 -6.16 -31.58
N ALA A 75 -10.25 -6.82 -32.72
CA ALA A 75 -11.10 -7.93 -33.14
C ALA A 75 -11.13 -9.03 -32.08
N LYS A 76 -9.95 -9.45 -31.59
CA LYS A 76 -9.83 -10.42 -30.49
C LYS A 76 -10.50 -9.92 -29.20
N PHE A 77 -10.40 -8.63 -28.87
CA PHE A 77 -11.11 -8.02 -27.73
C PHE A 77 -12.63 -8.12 -27.84
N TYR A 78 -13.22 -7.75 -28.98
CA TYR A 78 -14.67 -7.86 -29.19
C TYR A 78 -15.14 -9.33 -29.17
N ILE A 79 -14.38 -10.24 -29.78
CA ILE A 79 -14.68 -11.68 -29.72
C ILE A 79 -14.64 -12.17 -28.28
N TYR A 80 -13.61 -11.80 -27.51
CA TYR A 80 -13.50 -12.15 -26.09
C TYR A 80 -14.71 -11.67 -25.27
N LYS A 81 -15.18 -10.44 -25.53
CA LYS A 81 -16.39 -9.86 -24.94
C LYS A 81 -17.70 -10.48 -25.45
N ARG A 82 -17.63 -11.41 -26.41
CA ARG A 82 -18.79 -11.98 -27.12
C ARG A 82 -19.65 -10.93 -27.82
N GLN A 83 -19.00 -9.90 -28.35
CA GLN A 83 -19.62 -8.81 -29.09
C GLN A 83 -19.32 -8.94 -30.59
N GLN A 84 -20.16 -8.30 -31.40
CA GLN A 84 -19.89 -8.20 -32.83
C GLN A 84 -18.69 -7.28 -33.07
N ILE A 85 -17.77 -7.70 -33.95
CA ILE A 85 -16.64 -6.88 -34.39
C ILE A 85 -17.21 -5.70 -35.21
N PRO A 86 -16.92 -4.44 -34.84
CA PRO A 86 -17.35 -3.28 -35.61
C PRO A 86 -16.81 -3.28 -37.05
N ASN A 87 -17.59 -2.74 -37.99
CA ASN A 87 -17.25 -2.73 -39.41
C ASN A 87 -16.01 -1.86 -39.73
N GLU A 88 -15.67 -0.93 -38.84
CA GLU A 88 -14.50 -0.06 -38.91
C GLU A 88 -13.20 -0.82 -38.65
N ILE A 89 -13.25 -2.02 -38.07
CA ILE A 89 -12.10 -2.91 -37.88
C ILE A 89 -11.90 -3.73 -39.14
N LEU A 90 -10.85 -3.42 -39.89
CA LEU A 90 -10.55 -4.09 -41.16
C LEU A 90 -9.66 -5.31 -40.93
N ILE A 91 -10.25 -6.51 -41.02
CA ILE A 91 -9.52 -7.78 -40.90
C ILE A 91 -9.01 -8.20 -42.28
N SER A 92 -7.69 -8.11 -42.49
CA SER A 92 -7.06 -8.53 -43.74
C SER A 92 -7.19 -10.04 -43.96
N GLU A 93 -7.13 -10.51 -45.23
CA GLU A 93 -7.19 -11.95 -45.56
C GLU A 93 -6.13 -12.78 -44.82
N LYS A 94 -4.98 -12.16 -44.53
CA LYS A 94 -3.88 -12.77 -43.79
C LYS A 94 -4.24 -13.06 -42.32
N LEU A 95 -5.06 -12.21 -41.71
CA LEU A 95 -5.46 -12.31 -40.29
C LEU A 95 -6.70 -13.17 -40.07
N LYS A 96 -7.55 -13.37 -41.09
CA LYS A 96 -8.77 -14.17 -40.96
C LYS A 96 -8.54 -15.56 -40.35
N PRO A 97 -7.53 -16.36 -40.77
CA PRO A 97 -7.31 -17.68 -40.18
C PRO A 97 -7.02 -17.62 -38.68
N GLU A 98 -6.29 -16.59 -38.24
CA GLU A 98 -5.95 -16.39 -36.83
C GLU A 98 -7.17 -15.96 -36.02
N ILE A 99 -8.00 -15.07 -36.56
CA ILE A 99 -9.25 -14.63 -35.92
C ILE A 99 -10.25 -15.77 -35.80
N GLU A 100 -10.42 -16.59 -36.83
CA GLU A 100 -11.29 -17.77 -36.77
C GLU A 100 -10.78 -18.78 -35.73
N LYS A 101 -9.47 -19.06 -35.72
CA LYS A 101 -8.87 -19.89 -34.68
C LYS A 101 -9.12 -19.33 -33.28
N PHE A 102 -9.05 -18.00 -33.11
CA PHE A 102 -9.32 -17.38 -31.83
C PHE A 102 -10.78 -17.53 -31.40
N LYS A 103 -11.75 -17.39 -32.31
CA LYS A 103 -13.18 -17.64 -32.02
C LYS A 103 -13.44 -19.04 -31.48
N GLU A 104 -12.72 -20.05 -31.97
CA GLU A 104 -12.83 -21.42 -31.46
C GLU A 104 -12.30 -21.56 -30.02
N ILE A 105 -11.28 -20.77 -29.65
CA ILE A 105 -10.63 -20.85 -28.34
C ILE A 105 -11.37 -20.02 -27.28
N VAL A 106 -11.96 -18.87 -27.64
CA VAL A 106 -12.60 -17.94 -26.69
C VAL A 106 -13.62 -18.58 -25.75
N PRO A 107 -14.47 -19.53 -26.15
CA PRO A 107 -15.38 -20.21 -25.23
C PRO A 107 -14.68 -20.89 -24.05
N PHE A 108 -13.41 -21.26 -24.21
CA PHE A 108 -12.57 -21.92 -23.21
C PHE A 108 -11.62 -20.95 -22.50
N LEU A 109 -11.56 -19.70 -22.94
CA LEU A 109 -10.67 -18.68 -22.39
C LEU A 109 -11.36 -17.98 -21.21
N THR A 110 -10.96 -18.33 -19.99
CA THR A 110 -11.44 -17.68 -18.77
C THR A 110 -10.27 -16.99 -18.07
N ILE A 111 -10.44 -15.69 -17.80
CA ILE A 111 -9.53 -14.96 -16.92
C ILE A 111 -10.03 -15.19 -15.50
N ASN A 112 -9.12 -15.53 -14.58
CA ASN A 112 -9.47 -15.61 -13.16
C ASN A 112 -10.00 -14.23 -12.71
N LYS A 113 -11.23 -14.22 -12.17
CA LYS A 113 -11.89 -12.97 -11.78
C LYS A 113 -11.13 -12.21 -10.70
N ASP A 114 -10.47 -12.89 -9.78
CA ASP A 114 -9.71 -12.27 -8.69
C ASP A 114 -8.51 -11.51 -9.27
N ILE A 115 -7.80 -12.13 -10.22
CA ILE A 115 -6.69 -11.48 -10.94
C ILE A 115 -7.21 -10.28 -11.74
N GLU A 116 -8.33 -10.44 -12.45
CA GLU A 116 -8.94 -9.35 -13.21
C GLU A 116 -9.31 -8.16 -12.30
N LYS A 117 -9.98 -8.41 -11.16
CA LYS A 117 -10.37 -7.36 -10.22
C LYS A 117 -9.17 -6.69 -9.59
N PHE A 118 -8.18 -7.45 -9.15
CA PHE A 118 -6.93 -6.92 -8.63
C PHE A 118 -6.25 -6.00 -9.64
N TYR A 119 -6.13 -6.44 -10.89
CA TYR A 119 -5.51 -5.63 -11.94
C TYR A 119 -6.31 -4.36 -12.26
N TYR A 120 -7.64 -4.44 -12.28
CA TYR A 120 -8.48 -3.24 -12.44
C TYR A 120 -8.26 -2.25 -11.31
N THR A 121 -8.19 -2.71 -10.06
CA THR A 121 -7.92 -1.85 -8.91
C THR A 121 -6.53 -1.22 -9.02
N TYR A 122 -5.51 -2.01 -9.36
CA TYR A 122 -4.16 -1.48 -9.59
C TYR A 122 -4.13 -0.41 -10.70
N LEU A 123 -4.78 -0.66 -11.84
CA LEU A 123 -4.91 0.34 -12.90
C LEU A 123 -5.69 1.59 -12.45
N MET A 124 -6.71 1.42 -11.60
CA MET A 124 -7.44 2.55 -11.01
C MET A 124 -6.53 3.43 -10.15
N ILE A 125 -5.71 2.84 -9.28
CA ILE A 125 -4.77 3.61 -8.44
C ILE A 125 -3.76 4.37 -9.31
N ARG A 126 -3.19 3.70 -10.33
CA ARG A 126 -2.33 4.36 -11.33
C ARG A 126 -3.01 5.53 -12.03
N THR A 127 -4.30 5.38 -12.31
CA THR A 127 -5.15 6.40 -12.93
C THR A 127 -5.33 7.60 -12.00
N LEU A 128 -5.70 7.36 -10.74
CA LEU A 128 -5.89 8.40 -9.73
C LEU A 128 -4.59 9.13 -9.41
N ARG A 129 -3.48 8.42 -9.20
CA ARG A 129 -2.14 9.00 -9.00
C ARG A 129 -1.72 9.98 -10.09
N LYS A 130 -2.22 9.81 -11.31
CA LYS A 130 -1.88 10.68 -12.45
C LYS A 130 -2.90 11.77 -12.72
N LEU A 131 -4.18 11.53 -12.43
CA LEU A 131 -5.27 12.42 -12.84
C LEU A 131 -5.93 13.16 -11.68
N CYS A 132 -5.88 12.64 -10.45
CA CYS A 132 -6.45 13.26 -9.28
C CYS A 132 -5.42 14.18 -8.59
N PRO A 133 -5.71 15.48 -8.40
CA PRO A 133 -4.80 16.42 -7.73
C PRO A 133 -4.48 16.07 -6.27
N TRP A 134 -5.36 15.34 -5.59
CA TRP A 134 -5.14 14.90 -4.21
C TRP A 134 -4.25 13.65 -4.19
N ASP A 135 -4.63 12.59 -4.91
CA ASP A 135 -3.85 11.34 -4.95
C ASP A 135 -2.44 11.57 -5.46
N SER A 136 -2.25 12.41 -6.48
CA SER A 136 -0.93 12.73 -7.06
C SER A 136 0.05 13.40 -6.09
N LYS A 137 -0.43 14.03 -5.03
CA LYS A 137 0.41 14.72 -4.02
C LYS A 137 0.83 13.82 -2.86
N GLN A 138 0.23 12.65 -2.72
CA GLN A 138 0.56 11.73 -1.63
C GLN A 138 2.02 11.25 -1.74
N THR A 139 2.68 11.11 -0.60
CA THR A 139 4.02 10.52 -0.45
C THR A 139 3.95 9.32 0.50
N HIS A 140 5.06 8.59 0.65
CA HIS A 140 5.11 7.52 1.64
C HIS A 140 4.85 8.03 3.06
N GLU A 141 5.34 9.22 3.40
CA GLU A 141 5.19 9.83 4.72
C GLU A 141 3.77 10.31 4.98
N SER A 142 3.09 10.86 3.98
CA SER A 142 1.73 11.38 4.17
C SER A 142 0.69 10.26 4.33
N LEU A 143 0.98 9.05 3.85
CA LEU A 143 0.11 7.86 3.96
C LEU A 143 0.40 6.99 5.19
N ILE A 144 1.36 7.39 6.05
CA ILE A 144 1.68 6.62 7.27
C ILE A 144 0.47 6.47 8.20
N PRO A 145 -0.33 7.52 8.48
CA PRO A 145 -1.48 7.40 9.38
C PRO A 145 -2.43 6.29 8.92
N GLU A 146 -2.85 6.34 7.66
CA GLU A 146 -3.78 5.38 7.06
C GLU A 146 -3.16 3.98 7.00
N LEU A 147 -1.86 3.85 6.64
CA LEU A 147 -1.16 2.55 6.65
C LEU A 147 -1.18 1.87 8.05
N VAL A 148 -1.39 2.62 9.12
CA VAL A 148 -1.54 2.09 10.49
C VAL A 148 -3.01 1.95 10.91
N GLU A 149 -3.88 2.87 10.50
CA GLU A 149 -5.31 2.92 10.85
C GLU A 149 -6.10 1.75 10.23
N GLU A 150 -6.02 1.52 8.91
CA GLU A 150 -6.84 0.48 8.24
C GLU A 150 -6.62 -0.93 8.84
N PRO A 151 -5.38 -1.38 9.15
CA PRO A 151 -5.19 -2.66 9.84
C PRO A 151 -5.80 -2.73 11.24
N LEU A 152 -5.93 -1.60 11.94
CA LEU A 152 -6.55 -1.55 13.28
C LEU A 152 -8.06 -1.63 13.16
N GLU A 153 -8.67 -0.89 12.24
CA GLU A 153 -10.10 -1.00 11.93
C GLU A 153 -10.45 -2.43 11.52
N CYS A 154 -9.61 -3.06 10.69
CA CYS A 154 -9.73 -4.48 10.34
C CYS A 154 -9.75 -5.39 11.58
N ILE A 155 -8.86 -5.14 12.56
CA ILE A 155 -8.83 -5.90 13.83
C ILE A 155 -10.13 -5.70 14.63
N GLU A 156 -10.68 -4.49 14.65
CA GLU A 156 -11.95 -4.22 15.33
C GLU A 156 -13.11 -4.99 14.71
N GLU A 157 -13.22 -4.98 13.38
CA GLU A 157 -14.27 -5.70 12.67
C GLU A 157 -14.15 -7.23 12.84
N ILE A 158 -12.92 -7.75 12.93
CA ILE A 158 -12.68 -9.15 13.32
C ILE A 158 -13.21 -9.43 14.73
N LYS A 159 -12.93 -8.55 15.71
CA LYS A 159 -13.42 -8.72 17.10
C LYS A 159 -14.93 -8.62 17.20
N LYS A 160 -15.55 -7.74 16.41
CA LYS A 160 -17.01 -7.59 16.26
C LYS A 160 -17.65 -8.78 15.54
N GLN A 161 -16.85 -9.70 14.97
CA GLN A 161 -17.30 -10.81 14.13
C GLN A 161 -18.13 -10.31 12.92
N ASN A 162 -17.76 -9.16 12.36
CA ASN A 162 -18.44 -8.56 11.22
C ASN A 162 -17.67 -8.87 9.92
N PRO A 163 -18.02 -9.95 9.19
CA PRO A 163 -17.26 -10.36 8.01
C PRO A 163 -17.29 -9.33 6.88
N LYS A 164 -18.34 -8.49 6.80
CA LYS A 164 -18.42 -7.43 5.78
C LYS A 164 -17.48 -6.27 6.11
N GLY A 165 -17.41 -5.88 7.38
CA GLY A 165 -16.44 -4.89 7.83
C GLY A 165 -15.02 -5.38 7.54
N VAL A 166 -14.70 -6.63 7.91
CA VAL A 166 -13.37 -7.21 7.59
C VAL A 166 -13.06 -7.19 6.09
N GLU A 167 -14.03 -7.47 5.23
CA GLU A 167 -13.86 -7.38 3.77
C GLU A 167 -13.54 -5.96 3.29
N GLU A 168 -14.23 -4.95 3.85
CA GLU A 168 -14.03 -3.53 3.56
C GLU A 168 -12.62 -3.08 4.00
N GLU A 169 -12.26 -3.31 5.26
CA GLU A 169 -10.97 -2.89 5.83
C GLU A 169 -9.77 -3.58 5.15
N LEU A 170 -9.93 -4.84 4.73
CA LEU A 170 -8.90 -5.52 3.93
C LEU A 170 -8.74 -4.89 2.55
N GLY A 171 -9.81 -4.31 2.01
CA GLY A 171 -9.79 -3.49 0.81
C GLY A 171 -8.97 -2.21 1.00
N ASP A 172 -9.11 -1.54 2.14
CA ASP A 172 -8.38 -0.30 2.45
C ASP A 172 -6.90 -0.57 2.76
N VAL A 173 -6.59 -1.67 3.46
CA VAL A 173 -5.20 -2.15 3.58
C VAL A 173 -4.59 -2.44 2.20
N LEU A 174 -5.36 -3.05 1.28
CA LEU A 174 -4.91 -3.29 -0.08
C LEU A 174 -4.69 -1.97 -0.86
N LEU A 175 -5.57 -0.98 -0.68
CA LEU A 175 -5.40 0.36 -1.25
C LEU A 175 -4.06 0.96 -0.84
N GLN A 176 -3.70 0.90 0.45
CA GLN A 176 -2.41 1.41 0.93
C GLN A 176 -1.23 0.69 0.27
N ILE A 177 -1.27 -0.64 0.16
CA ILE A 177 -0.22 -1.41 -0.51
C ILE A 177 -0.04 -0.96 -1.98
N LEU A 178 -1.14 -0.77 -2.71
CA LEU A 178 -1.11 -0.36 -4.11
C LEU A 178 -0.63 1.09 -4.28
N LEU A 179 -1.03 2.01 -3.40
CA LEU A 179 -0.55 3.40 -3.41
C LEU A 179 0.95 3.47 -3.16
N HIS A 180 1.46 2.80 -2.12
CA HIS A 180 2.89 2.74 -1.86
C HIS A 180 3.67 2.07 -3.00
N ALA A 181 3.13 1.01 -3.61
CA ALA A 181 3.76 0.38 -4.76
C ALA A 181 3.84 1.32 -5.98
N GLU A 182 2.82 2.13 -6.24
CA GLU A 182 2.84 3.11 -7.33
C GLU A 182 3.81 4.26 -7.04
N ILE A 183 3.81 4.81 -5.82
CA ILE A 183 4.75 5.87 -5.42
C ILE A 183 6.20 5.38 -5.55
N GLY A 184 6.51 4.16 -5.09
CA GLY A 184 7.84 3.56 -5.24
C GLY A 184 8.22 3.33 -6.70
N SER A 185 7.23 3.02 -7.55
CA SER A 185 7.46 2.87 -9.00
C SER A 185 7.73 4.23 -9.67
N GLU A 186 7.08 5.30 -9.23
CA GLU A 186 7.31 6.67 -9.74
C GLU A 186 8.70 7.20 -9.40
N THR A 187 9.26 6.78 -8.27
CA THR A 187 10.62 7.14 -7.80
C THR A 187 11.71 6.17 -8.24
N ASN A 188 11.36 5.08 -8.96
CA ASN A 188 12.24 3.98 -9.33
C ASN A 188 12.92 3.27 -8.14
N GLU A 189 12.29 3.28 -6.97
CA GLU A 189 12.83 2.63 -5.77
C GLU A 189 12.44 1.15 -5.70
N PHE A 190 11.18 0.83 -6.01
CA PHE A 190 10.65 -0.53 -6.05
C PHE A 190 9.33 -0.57 -6.83
N THR A 191 8.85 -1.77 -7.16
CA THR A 191 7.59 -1.98 -7.89
C THR A 191 6.70 -2.99 -7.18
N LEU A 192 5.41 -3.03 -7.54
CA LEU A 192 4.49 -4.07 -7.06
C LEU A 192 5.03 -5.49 -7.35
N GLU A 193 5.66 -5.69 -8.50
CA GLU A 193 6.32 -6.95 -8.87
C GLU A 193 7.41 -7.31 -7.85
N SER A 194 8.32 -6.39 -7.55
CA SER A 194 9.40 -6.64 -6.58
C SER A 194 8.89 -6.92 -5.17
N ILE A 195 7.79 -6.28 -4.74
CA ILE A 195 7.12 -6.53 -3.46
C ILE A 195 6.56 -7.96 -3.44
N ALA A 196 5.82 -8.34 -4.49
CA ALA A 196 5.21 -9.65 -4.61
C ALA A 196 6.25 -10.77 -4.70
N GLU A 197 7.32 -10.57 -5.49
CA GLU A 197 8.43 -11.52 -5.59
C GLU A 197 9.15 -11.70 -4.24
N GLY A 198 9.42 -10.59 -3.54
CA GLY A 198 10.00 -10.62 -2.20
C GLY A 198 9.13 -11.40 -1.20
N LEU A 199 7.81 -11.22 -1.25
CA LEU A 199 6.87 -11.98 -0.42
C LEU A 199 6.83 -13.46 -0.83
N PHE A 200 6.73 -13.76 -2.13
CA PHE A 200 6.68 -15.12 -2.66
C PHE A 200 7.92 -15.92 -2.22
N ASN A 201 9.12 -15.41 -2.50
CA ASN A 201 10.37 -16.08 -2.14
C ASN A 201 10.46 -16.31 -0.62
N LYS A 202 10.11 -15.29 0.17
CA LYS A 202 10.08 -15.39 1.64
C LYS A 202 9.10 -16.45 2.13
N MET A 203 7.92 -16.57 1.53
CA MET A 203 6.93 -17.57 1.94
C MET A 203 7.33 -18.98 1.46
N TYR A 204 7.82 -19.12 0.24
CA TYR A 204 8.32 -20.38 -0.31
C TYR A 204 9.47 -20.95 0.53
N GLU A 205 10.46 -20.13 0.88
CA GLU A 205 11.61 -20.53 1.70
C GLU A 205 11.23 -20.92 3.12
N ARG A 206 10.19 -20.30 3.70
CA ARG A 206 9.72 -20.57 5.07
C ARG A 206 8.80 -21.76 5.21
N HIS A 207 8.24 -22.26 4.10
CA HIS A 207 7.37 -23.44 4.09
C HIS A 207 8.00 -24.61 3.30
N PRO A 208 9.25 -24.99 3.60
CA PRO A 208 9.90 -26.06 2.85
C PRO A 208 9.18 -27.41 3.06
N HIS A 209 8.42 -27.58 4.16
CA HIS A 209 7.61 -28.78 4.41
C HIS A 209 6.42 -28.92 3.45
N VAL A 210 5.96 -27.82 2.83
CA VAL A 210 4.91 -27.86 1.81
C VAL A 210 5.52 -28.10 0.42
N PHE A 211 6.66 -27.48 0.13
CA PHE A 211 7.22 -27.40 -1.23
C PHE A 211 8.44 -28.29 -1.50
N LYS A 212 9.03 -28.91 -0.46
CA LYS A 212 10.13 -29.88 -0.59
C LYS A 212 9.63 -31.21 -0.04
N GLU A 213 10.06 -32.32 -0.66
CA GLU A 213 9.79 -33.66 -0.15
C GLU A 213 10.46 -33.84 1.22
N MET A 214 9.70 -33.56 2.28
CA MET A 214 10.09 -33.76 3.67
C MET A 214 9.02 -34.60 4.36
N LYS A 215 9.38 -35.25 5.48
CA LYS A 215 8.41 -35.96 6.31
C LYS A 215 7.28 -35.01 6.72
N GLU A 216 6.05 -35.53 6.79
CA GLU A 216 4.93 -34.83 7.42
C GLU A 216 5.35 -34.36 8.83
N LYS A 217 5.06 -33.09 9.12
CA LYS A 217 5.40 -32.43 10.38
C LYS A 217 4.12 -32.02 11.12
N SER A 218 4.18 -32.02 12.44
CA SER A 218 3.08 -31.49 13.26
C SER A 218 3.00 -29.95 13.17
N PRO A 219 1.85 -29.33 13.50
CA PRO A 219 1.73 -27.87 13.55
C PRO A 219 2.77 -27.19 14.46
N GLU A 220 3.15 -27.84 15.56
CA GLU A 220 4.14 -27.34 16.52
C GLU A 220 5.57 -27.39 15.94
N GLU A 221 5.91 -28.45 15.21
CA GLU A 221 7.17 -28.58 14.49
C GLU A 221 7.29 -27.55 13.36
N VAL A 222 6.18 -27.31 12.64
CA VAL A 222 6.09 -26.26 11.61
C VAL A 222 6.28 -24.88 12.22
N LEU A 223 5.66 -24.59 13.36
CA LEU A 223 5.81 -23.31 14.06
C LEU A 223 7.26 -23.07 14.51
N ASN A 224 7.90 -24.08 15.10
CA ASN A 224 9.30 -24.00 15.51
C ASN A 224 10.24 -23.75 14.33
N ASP A 225 10.04 -24.45 13.21
CA ASP A 225 10.83 -24.21 11.98
C ASP A 225 10.58 -22.82 11.41
N TRP A 226 9.33 -22.34 11.44
CA TRP A 226 8.96 -21.01 10.99
C TRP A 226 9.63 -19.92 11.83
N GLU A 227 9.67 -20.08 13.15
CA GLU A 227 10.39 -19.19 14.06
C GLU A 227 11.91 -19.25 13.87
N ASN A 228 12.48 -20.44 13.63
CA ASN A 228 13.91 -20.63 13.37
C ASN A 228 14.36 -20.03 12.04
N ASN A 229 13.51 -20.11 11.00
CA ASN A 229 13.77 -19.52 9.68
C ASN A 229 13.53 -18.00 9.63
N LYS A 230 12.94 -17.43 10.68
CA LYS A 230 12.84 -15.98 10.85
C LYS A 230 14.23 -15.46 11.24
N LYS A 231 14.97 -14.84 10.29
CA LYS A 231 16.20 -14.08 10.59
C LYS A 231 15.92 -13.20 11.81
N LYS A 232 16.53 -13.52 12.96
CA LYS A 232 16.34 -12.83 14.25
C LYS A 232 16.91 -11.41 14.19
N LYS A 233 16.24 -10.50 13.48
CA LYS A 233 16.20 -9.12 13.93
C LYS A 233 15.11 -9.09 15.00
N LYS A 234 15.50 -8.93 16.27
CA LYS A 234 14.58 -8.48 17.33
C LYS A 234 14.10 -7.08 16.91
N HIS A 235 13.12 -7.02 16.01
CA HIS A 235 12.28 -5.84 15.93
C HIS A 235 11.51 -5.84 17.24
N LEU A 236 11.74 -4.81 18.05
CA LEU A 236 10.84 -4.46 19.15
C LEU A 236 9.41 -4.56 18.60
N ASN A 237 8.45 -5.08 19.37
CA ASN A 237 7.08 -5.30 18.91
C ASN A 237 6.31 -3.97 18.82
N ILE A 238 6.85 -3.04 18.03
CA ILE A 238 6.41 -1.66 17.85
C ILE A 238 4.97 -1.66 17.38
N SER A 239 4.55 -2.61 16.54
CA SER A 239 3.18 -2.70 16.04
C SER A 239 2.14 -2.89 17.16
N LYS A 240 2.39 -3.73 18.17
CA LYS A 240 1.46 -3.87 19.31
C LYS A 240 1.44 -2.64 20.20
N ILE A 241 2.58 -1.96 20.34
CA ILE A 241 2.70 -0.73 21.13
C ILE A 241 1.99 0.42 20.41
N LEU A 242 2.23 0.60 19.12
CA LEU A 242 1.54 1.59 18.28
C LEU A 242 0.03 1.35 18.25
N ALA A 243 -0.39 0.10 18.06
CA ALA A 243 -1.81 -0.27 18.16
C ALA A 243 -2.42 0.14 19.50
N SER A 244 -1.73 -0.13 20.62
CA SER A 244 -2.24 0.28 21.94
C SER A 244 -2.30 1.79 22.14
N PHE A 245 -1.39 2.55 21.53
CA PHE A 245 -1.40 4.02 21.61
C PHE A 245 -2.58 4.60 20.81
N ILE A 246 -2.82 4.06 19.62
CA ILE A 246 -3.90 4.51 18.73
C ILE A 246 -5.25 4.17 19.33
N THR A 247 -5.50 2.90 19.69
CA THR A 247 -6.75 2.48 20.34
C THR A 247 -7.04 3.26 21.63
N THR A 248 -6.00 3.69 22.36
CA THR A 248 -6.18 4.54 23.55
C THR A 248 -6.65 5.95 23.19
N VAL A 249 -6.11 6.55 22.12
CA VAL A 249 -6.54 7.87 21.65
C VAL A 249 -7.98 7.83 21.12
N ASP A 250 -8.34 6.78 20.37
CA ASP A 250 -9.69 6.63 19.81
C ASP A 250 -10.73 6.48 20.93
N LEU A 251 -10.44 5.63 21.93
CA LEU A 251 -11.28 5.48 23.12
C LEU A 251 -11.48 6.83 23.85
N GLN A 252 -10.45 7.68 23.91
CA GLN A 252 -10.54 9.00 24.54
C GLN A 252 -11.36 9.99 23.70
N GLU A 253 -11.30 9.92 22.37
CA GLU A 253 -12.21 10.67 21.50
C GLU A 253 -13.66 10.20 21.65
N GLU A 254 -13.93 8.89 21.76
CA GLU A 254 -15.26 8.38 22.08
C GLU A 254 -15.76 8.87 23.44
N ALA A 255 -14.90 8.82 24.46
CA ALA A 255 -15.21 9.28 25.82
C ALA A 255 -15.63 10.77 25.86
N LYS A 256 -15.02 11.61 25.02
CA LYS A 256 -15.39 13.02 24.87
C LYS A 256 -16.83 13.21 24.39
N TYR A 257 -17.33 12.38 23.47
CA TYR A 257 -18.71 12.50 22.96
C TYR A 257 -19.77 12.19 24.03
N ILE A 258 -19.43 11.38 25.04
CA ILE A 258 -20.29 11.10 26.18
C ILE A 258 -20.05 12.04 27.39
N GLY A 259 -19.22 13.07 27.21
CA GLY A 259 -18.97 14.12 28.20
C GLY A 259 -17.87 13.82 29.22
N LEU A 260 -17.08 12.76 29.01
CA LEU A 260 -15.92 12.42 29.83
C LEU A 260 -14.66 13.10 29.28
N GLU A 261 -14.58 14.43 29.45
CA GLU A 261 -13.51 15.26 28.91
C GLU A 261 -13.00 16.27 29.94
N PHE A 262 -11.70 16.57 29.89
CA PHE A 262 -11.08 17.58 30.75
C PHE A 262 -11.48 18.99 30.30
N ARG A 263 -11.63 19.93 31.25
CA ARG A 263 -12.11 21.29 30.91
C ARG A 263 -11.06 22.12 30.19
N ASN A 264 -9.79 21.88 30.49
CA ASN A 264 -8.64 22.59 29.91
C ASN A 264 -7.37 21.73 30.01
N LYS A 265 -6.29 22.19 29.35
CA LYS A 265 -4.98 21.51 29.38
C LYS A 265 -4.34 21.51 30.77
N GLU A 266 -4.61 22.50 31.60
CA GLU A 266 -4.07 22.60 32.95
C GLU A 266 -4.51 21.42 33.83
N GLU A 267 -5.78 21.01 33.73
CA GLU A 267 -6.27 19.81 34.44
C GLU A 267 -5.61 18.51 33.98
N ILE A 268 -5.28 18.40 32.69
CA ILE A 268 -4.55 17.24 32.16
C ILE A 268 -3.12 17.24 32.70
N TYR A 269 -2.46 18.40 32.78
CA TYR A 269 -1.14 18.50 33.41
C TYR A 269 -1.17 18.11 34.89
N ASP A 270 -2.18 18.57 35.63
CA ASP A 270 -2.36 18.20 37.03
C ASP A 270 -2.56 16.69 37.18
N LYS A 271 -3.35 16.05 36.30
CA LYS A 271 -3.52 14.60 36.29
C LYS A 271 -2.23 13.85 35.97
N ILE A 272 -1.45 14.29 34.98
CA ILE A 272 -0.12 13.71 34.69
C ILE A 272 0.80 13.79 35.92
N LEU A 273 0.76 14.89 36.67
CA LEU A 273 1.55 15.06 37.89
C LEU A 273 1.07 14.16 39.02
N GLU A 274 -0.24 13.95 39.14
CA GLU A 274 -0.86 13.00 40.06
C GLU A 274 -0.37 11.57 39.79
N GLU A 275 -0.54 11.07 38.57
CA GLU A 275 -0.12 9.72 38.15
C GLU A 275 1.40 9.51 38.35
N LEU A 276 2.21 10.53 38.03
CA LEU A 276 3.65 10.47 38.25
C LEU A 276 3.99 10.36 39.75
N ASN A 277 3.20 10.96 40.62
CA ASN A 277 3.38 10.83 42.07
C ASN A 277 2.89 9.49 42.61
N GLU A 278 1.90 8.87 41.98
CA GLU A 278 1.43 7.53 42.31
C GLU A 278 2.47 6.48 41.90
N VAL A 279 3.03 6.57 40.69
CA VAL A 279 4.19 5.77 40.26
C VAL A 279 5.35 5.83 41.27
N LYS A 280 5.66 7.00 41.83
CA LYS A 280 6.75 7.15 42.81
C LYS A 280 6.46 6.49 44.16
N LYS A 281 5.18 6.29 44.51
CA LYS A 281 4.73 5.72 45.78
C LYS A 281 4.31 4.25 45.65
N ALA A 282 4.15 3.77 44.42
CA ALA A 282 3.68 2.43 44.10
C ALA A 282 4.60 1.35 44.68
N SER A 283 3.99 0.27 45.17
CA SER A 283 4.70 -0.99 45.39
C SER A 283 5.00 -1.69 44.06
N ASP A 284 5.90 -2.67 44.06
CA ASP A 284 6.25 -3.43 42.84
C ASP A 284 5.04 -4.06 42.15
N ASP A 285 4.05 -4.51 42.92
CA ASP A 285 2.82 -5.14 42.42
C ASP A 285 1.88 -4.13 41.74
N ALA A 286 1.88 -2.87 42.19
CA ALA A 286 1.03 -1.79 41.65
C ALA A 286 1.73 -0.98 40.55
N LEU A 287 3.06 -0.96 40.52
CA LEU A 287 3.85 -0.10 39.63
C LEU A 287 3.47 -0.23 38.15
N LYS A 288 3.07 -1.42 37.71
CA LYS A 288 2.64 -1.66 36.33
C LYS A 288 1.36 -0.91 35.98
N GLU A 289 0.41 -0.85 36.90
CA GLU A 289 -0.88 -0.15 36.74
C GLU A 289 -0.64 1.35 36.66
N GLU A 290 0.09 1.89 37.63
CA GLU A 290 0.41 3.33 37.73
C GLU A 290 1.21 3.85 36.51
N ILE A 291 2.12 3.03 35.96
CA ILE A 291 2.81 3.36 34.71
C ILE A 291 1.84 3.39 33.53
N GLY A 292 0.84 2.50 33.53
CA GLY A 292 -0.24 2.50 32.54
C GLY A 292 -1.05 3.78 32.59
N ASP A 293 -1.48 4.20 33.77
CA ASP A 293 -2.30 5.40 33.97
C ASP A 293 -1.55 6.70 33.67
N LEU A 294 -0.25 6.75 33.98
CA LEU A 294 0.63 7.82 33.54
C LEU A 294 0.72 7.90 32.01
N LEU A 295 0.93 6.77 31.33
CA LEU A 295 0.97 6.74 29.86
C LEU A 295 -0.37 7.15 29.26
N PHE A 296 -1.48 6.67 29.82
CA PHE A 296 -2.84 7.04 29.40
C PHE A 296 -3.07 8.55 29.50
N SER A 297 -2.65 9.16 30.59
CA SER A 297 -2.75 10.60 30.82
C SER A 297 -1.88 11.41 29.85
N VAL A 298 -0.68 10.94 29.51
CA VAL A 298 0.17 11.57 28.49
C VAL A 298 -0.45 11.48 27.09
N LEU A 299 -1.05 10.34 26.73
CA LEU A 299 -1.77 10.19 25.47
C LEU A 299 -2.96 11.14 25.37
N ASN A 300 -3.67 11.33 26.48
CA ASN A 300 -4.78 12.26 26.54
C ASN A 300 -4.35 13.72 26.30
N LEU A 301 -3.18 14.11 26.83
CA LEU A 301 -2.60 15.41 26.53
C LEU A 301 -2.24 15.54 25.04
N ALA A 302 -1.63 14.51 24.44
CA ALA A 302 -1.28 14.52 23.02
C ALA A 302 -2.53 14.72 22.15
N ARG A 303 -3.59 13.94 22.41
CA ARG A 303 -4.91 14.06 21.78
C ARG A 303 -5.50 15.46 21.95
N TYR A 304 -5.55 15.98 23.18
CA TYR A 304 -6.07 17.33 23.46
C TYR A 304 -5.33 18.42 22.68
N LEU A 305 -4.02 18.27 22.52
CA LEU A 305 -3.17 19.16 21.74
C LEU A 305 -3.18 18.88 20.22
N GLN A 306 -3.97 17.91 19.76
CA GLN A 306 -4.04 17.46 18.36
C GLN A 306 -2.67 17.01 17.82
N ILE A 307 -1.90 16.33 18.67
CA ILE A 307 -0.60 15.75 18.33
C ILE A 307 -0.77 14.24 18.24
N ASP A 308 -0.40 13.65 17.11
CA ASP A 308 -0.30 12.20 16.98
C ASP A 308 0.82 11.67 17.91
N PRO A 309 0.48 10.89 18.95
CA PRO A 309 1.46 10.38 19.90
C PRO A 309 2.38 9.31 19.30
N ALA A 310 1.93 8.54 18.31
CA ALA A 310 2.76 7.57 17.60
C ALA A 310 3.87 8.28 16.82
N HIS A 311 3.51 9.33 16.07
CA HIS A 311 4.48 10.15 15.34
C HIS A 311 5.43 10.92 16.30
N ALA A 312 4.92 11.51 17.37
CA ALA A 312 5.73 12.22 18.36
C ALA A 312 6.77 11.30 19.04
N LEU A 313 6.38 10.06 19.36
CA LEU A 313 7.29 9.05 19.90
C LEU A 313 8.32 8.62 18.84
N PHE A 314 7.91 8.46 17.57
CA PHE A 314 8.81 8.11 16.48
C PHE A 314 9.92 9.16 16.28
N ILE A 315 9.61 10.46 16.31
CA ILE A 315 10.61 11.55 16.25
C ILE A 315 11.62 11.43 17.40
N SER A 316 11.13 11.18 18.62
CA SER A 316 11.98 11.03 19.80
C SER A 316 12.89 9.80 19.71
N TYR A 317 12.36 8.70 19.18
CA TYR A 317 13.10 7.47 18.89
C TYR A 317 14.21 7.69 17.85
N GLN A 318 13.92 8.34 16.73
CA GLN A 318 14.93 8.64 15.69
C GLN A 318 16.08 9.46 16.26
N LYS A 319 15.77 10.53 17.00
CA LYS A 319 16.76 11.36 17.68
C LYS A 319 17.62 10.55 18.65
N PHE A 320 17.03 9.63 19.40
CA PHE A 320 17.79 8.74 20.29
C PHE A 320 18.72 7.80 19.49
N MET A 321 18.24 7.22 18.40
CA MET A 321 19.03 6.34 17.54
C MET A 321 20.24 7.06 16.93
N GLU A 322 20.06 8.30 16.49
CA GLU A 322 21.18 9.14 16.01
C GLU A 322 22.21 9.41 17.11
N ARG A 323 21.75 9.72 18.33
CA ARG A 323 22.64 9.93 19.48
C ARG A 323 23.43 8.69 19.83
N VAL A 324 22.80 7.51 19.80
CA VAL A 324 23.50 6.24 20.02
C VAL A 324 24.53 5.99 18.92
N ARG A 325 24.23 6.31 17.65
CA ARG A 325 25.21 6.21 16.56
C ARG A 325 26.40 7.15 16.78
N LYS A 326 26.15 8.42 17.13
CA LYS A 326 27.19 9.41 17.46
C LYS A 326 28.04 8.95 18.64
N PHE A 327 27.41 8.44 19.70
CA PHE A 327 28.10 7.92 20.88
C PHE A 327 29.03 6.76 20.52
N LYS A 328 28.55 5.80 19.73
CA LYS A 328 29.37 4.67 19.25
C LYS A 328 30.54 5.08 18.34
N SER A 329 30.47 6.27 17.74
CA SER A 329 31.56 6.82 16.92
C SER A 329 32.61 7.61 17.71
N LEU A 330 32.40 7.83 19.02
CA LEU A 330 33.39 8.46 19.88
C LEU A 330 34.56 7.50 20.17
N SER A 331 35.72 8.07 20.55
CA SER A 331 36.87 7.29 21.02
C SER A 331 36.54 6.53 22.31
N GLU A 332 37.23 5.42 22.58
CA GLU A 332 37.04 4.67 23.83
C GLU A 332 37.31 5.53 25.07
N GLU A 333 38.25 6.48 24.98
CA GLU A 333 38.56 7.44 26.05
C GLU A 333 37.38 8.38 26.34
N ASP A 334 36.72 8.85 25.28
CA ASP A 334 35.54 9.72 25.40
C ASP A 334 34.30 8.95 25.88
N GLN A 335 34.20 7.66 25.59
CA GLN A 335 33.08 6.82 26.04
C GLN A 335 33.14 6.46 27.53
N LYS A 336 34.30 6.60 28.20
CA LYS A 336 34.46 6.31 29.63
C LYS A 336 33.59 7.20 30.53
N ASP A 337 33.34 8.43 30.11
CA ASP A 337 32.46 9.37 30.80
C ASP A 337 31.17 9.55 30.00
N ILE A 338 30.23 8.62 30.21
CA ILE A 338 28.98 8.53 29.47
C ILE A 338 28.19 9.84 29.56
N ASP A 339 28.09 10.42 30.76
CA ASP A 339 27.30 11.63 30.99
C ASP A 339 27.88 12.83 30.23
N LYS A 340 29.20 13.01 30.29
CA LYS A 340 29.89 14.09 29.56
C LYS A 340 29.82 13.90 28.05
N ALA A 341 30.01 12.68 27.55
CA ALA A 341 29.87 12.36 26.14
C ALA A 341 28.44 12.58 25.63
N TRP A 342 27.45 12.16 26.41
CA TRP A 342 26.03 12.30 26.07
C TRP A 342 25.58 13.77 26.03
N GLU A 343 26.02 14.58 26.99
CA GLU A 343 25.76 16.03 26.99
C GLU A 343 26.46 16.75 25.84
N LYS A 344 27.67 16.34 25.48
CA LYS A 344 28.38 16.87 24.29
C LYS A 344 27.60 16.57 23.00
N ILE A 345 27.07 15.36 22.85
CA ILE A 345 26.26 14.97 21.69
C ILE A 345 24.96 15.80 21.63
N LYS A 346 24.26 15.99 22.75
CA LYS A 346 23.04 16.80 22.81
C LYS A 346 23.28 18.28 22.49
N LYS A 347 24.40 18.85 22.94
CA LYS A 347 24.72 20.27 22.72
C LYS A 347 25.01 20.60 21.26
N ASN A 348 25.51 19.64 20.48
CA ASN A 348 25.77 19.82 19.05
C ASN A 348 24.51 19.70 18.16
N GLU A 349 23.31 19.54 18.75
CA GLU A 349 22.02 19.37 18.04
C GLU A 349 21.03 20.54 18.26
N ARG A 350 21.35 21.50 19.14
CA ARG A 350 20.59 22.73 19.37
C ARG A 350 21.29 23.90 18.69
#